data_AF-A0A177EI75-F1
#
_entry.id   AF-A0A177EI75-F1
#
_cell.length_a   1.000
_cell.length_b   1.000
_cell.length_c   1.000
_cell.angle_alpha   90.00
_cell.angle_beta   90.00
_cell.angle_gamma   90.00
#
_symmetry.space_group_name_H-M   'P 1'
#
loop_
_entity.id
_entity.type
_entity.pdbx_description
1 polymer ?
#
loop_
_entity_poly.entity_id
_entity_poly.type
_entity_poly.pdbx_seq_one_letter_code
_entity_poly.pdbx_strand_id
1 'polypeptide(L)'
;MAQKHRILARIKSYKDTISLLKKRIRLLNDKIIDNGDSSVDSFEEGEIRETDPKEKRKSKHPSKTKAHEVSAKVEEMAVKAKKDINVFLKEFFDQINSMELSVQKRTLEKVSSLLDNTEKYTILHDTVLFARVLEKYQVFYQVLYPEGIEKDGSEVSAALSSIYAFISGAKSEKDVKKEAVRLLDRGASMPVFTATTIASNAFDAVTAIRLYSKVLDWDWTYNVFVREHLFSKLMDTAATFPAYVLSILYTEWNRSLAMHKSLEYVLQTLDRIAGIGSGENITDSSYTLEAQLASVLVVRQFRPGAAVKWQKKRALECSPSEKDQIDSLWKLVIV
;
A
#
# COMPACT_ATOMS: atom_id res chain seq x y z
N MET A 1 -6.72 36.02 22.75
CA MET A 1 -6.17 35.30 23.95
C MET A 1 -6.31 33.76 23.87
N ALA A 2 -7.44 33.22 23.44
CA ALA A 2 -7.70 31.76 23.40
C ALA A 2 -6.77 30.94 22.48
N GLN A 3 -6.33 31.49 21.34
CA GLN A 3 -5.45 30.79 20.39
C GLN A 3 -4.02 30.59 20.94
N LYS A 4 -3.49 31.58 21.66
CA LYS A 4 -2.18 31.51 22.34
C LYS A 4 -2.18 30.42 23.42
N HIS A 5 -3.28 30.28 24.17
CA HIS A 5 -3.43 29.22 25.18
C HIS A 5 -3.49 27.81 24.56
N ARG A 6 -4.17 27.64 23.41
CA ARG A 6 -4.21 26.35 22.70
C ARG A 6 -2.84 25.93 22.15
N ILE A 7 -2.07 26.88 21.63
CA ILE A 7 -0.71 26.61 21.13
C ILE A 7 0.23 26.23 22.29
N LEU A 8 0.17 26.95 23.41
CA LEU A 8 0.96 26.64 24.61
C LEU A 8 0.59 25.27 25.21
N ALA A 9 -0.68 24.90 25.22
CA ALA A 9 -1.14 23.58 25.64
C ALA A 9 -0.61 22.46 24.74
N ARG A 10 -0.59 22.68 23.41
CA ARG A 10 0.01 21.73 22.45
C ARG A 10 1.52 21.59 22.63
N ILE A 11 2.25 22.70 22.80
CA ILE A 11 3.69 22.67 23.06
C ILE A 11 4.00 21.94 24.36
N LYS A 12 3.21 22.15 25.42
CA LYS A 12 3.34 21.42 26.68
C LYS A 12 3.10 19.92 26.48
N SER A 13 2.02 19.55 25.80
CA SER A 13 1.72 18.15 25.48
C SER A 13 2.85 17.47 24.69
N TYR A 14 3.43 18.14 23.69
CA TYR A 14 4.58 17.58 22.96
C TYR A 14 5.83 17.42 23.83
N LYS A 15 6.11 18.36 24.74
CA LYS A 15 7.23 18.25 25.69
C LYS A 15 7.03 17.08 26.66
N ASP A 16 5.80 16.85 27.11
CA ASP A 16 5.45 15.72 27.97
C ASP A 16 5.62 14.38 27.23
N THR A 17 5.18 14.30 25.97
CA THR A 17 5.38 13.13 25.11
C THR A 17 6.85 12.84 24.86
N ILE A 18 7.67 13.85 24.57
CA ILE A 18 9.13 13.70 24.37
C ILE A 18 9.80 13.20 25.65
N SER A 19 9.42 13.73 26.81
CA SER A 19 9.95 13.26 28.11
C SER A 19 9.58 11.80 28.38
N LEU A 20 8.35 11.40 28.04
CA LEU A 20 7.90 10.02 28.18
C LEU A 20 8.66 9.06 27.28
N LEU A 21 8.90 9.47 26.02
CA LEU A 21 9.71 8.71 25.05
C LEU A 21 11.16 8.58 25.52
N LYS A 22 11.78 9.66 26.02
CA LYS A 22 13.15 9.61 26.58
C LYS A 22 13.24 8.67 27.79
N LYS A 23 12.24 8.67 28.68
CA LYS A 23 12.17 7.73 29.81
C LYS A 23 12.06 6.28 29.31
N ARG A 24 11.26 6.03 28.27
CA ARG A 24 11.06 4.70 27.68
C ARG A 24 12.32 4.20 26.97
N ILE A 25 13.05 5.09 26.29
CA ILE A 25 14.36 4.78 25.69
C ILE A 25 15.38 4.44 26.77
N ARG A 26 15.44 5.18 27.90
CA ARG A 26 16.30 4.79 29.04
C ARG A 26 15.94 3.41 29.56
N LEU A 27 14.66 3.14 29.85
CA LEU A 27 14.23 1.82 30.33
C LEU A 27 14.53 0.69 29.33
N LEU A 28 14.53 0.97 28.02
CA LEU A 28 14.92 0.00 27.01
C LEU A 28 16.43 -0.19 26.94
N ASN A 29 17.23 0.88 27.09
CA ASN A 29 18.68 0.78 27.20
C ASN A 29 19.09 0.05 28.48
N ASP A 30 18.42 0.31 29.59
CA ASP A 30 18.63 -0.38 30.87
C ASP A 30 18.28 -1.88 30.73
N LYS A 31 17.20 -2.23 30.01
CA LYS A 31 16.84 -3.62 29.68
C LYS A 31 17.79 -4.31 28.68
N ILE A 32 18.44 -3.54 27.80
CA ILE A 32 19.46 -4.07 26.88
C ILE A 32 20.76 -4.34 27.66
N ILE A 33 21.05 -3.54 28.68
CA ILE A 33 22.19 -3.73 29.58
C ILE A 33 21.94 -4.91 30.55
N ASP A 34 20.71 -5.11 31.04
CA ASP A 34 20.34 -6.22 31.95
C ASP A 34 20.32 -7.62 31.32
N ASN A 35 20.41 -7.75 29.98
CA ASN A 35 20.51 -9.04 29.29
C ASN A 35 21.96 -9.40 28.89
N GLY A 36 22.94 -8.60 29.32
CA GLY A 36 24.37 -8.85 29.12
C GLY A 36 25.10 -9.10 30.44
N ASP A 37 25.19 -10.38 30.81
CA ASP A 37 26.11 -11.00 31.80
C ASP A 37 25.97 -10.66 33.29
N SER A 38 25.66 -11.71 34.07
CA SER A 38 25.92 -11.83 35.50
C SER A 38 27.22 -12.59 35.78
N SER A 39 28.26 -11.90 36.28
CA SER A 39 29.13 -12.29 37.42
C SER A 39 30.25 -11.23 37.57
N VAL A 40 30.20 -10.34 38.57
CA VAL A 40 30.82 -10.47 39.93
C VAL A 40 32.36 -10.43 39.81
N ASP A 41 33.14 -9.50 40.37
CA ASP A 41 33.12 -8.84 41.68
C ASP A 41 34.13 -7.66 41.76
N SER A 42 33.94 -6.77 42.75
CA SER A 42 34.97 -5.95 43.46
C SER A 42 35.72 -4.84 42.69
N PHE A 43 36.19 -3.73 43.25
CA PHE A 43 36.07 -3.02 44.53
C PHE A 43 36.59 -1.57 44.26
N GLU A 44 36.47 -0.73 45.27
CA GLU A 44 37.01 0.62 45.53
C GLU A 44 38.23 1.17 44.78
N GLU A 45 38.26 2.50 44.74
CA GLU A 45 39.37 3.47 44.75
C GLU A 45 40.82 2.94 44.59
N GLY A 46 41.59 3.59 43.70
CA GLY A 46 43.06 3.59 43.81
C GLY A 46 43.85 3.72 42.52
N GLU A 47 44.49 4.87 42.35
CA GLU A 47 45.83 5.13 41.76
C GLU A 47 46.45 4.25 40.66
N ILE A 48 46.76 4.94 39.54
CA ILE A 48 48.00 4.95 38.72
C ILE A 48 49.02 3.81 38.95
N ARG A 49 49.33 3.02 37.91
CA ARG A 49 50.71 2.84 37.38
C ARG A 49 50.79 1.97 36.11
N GLU A 50 51.75 2.37 35.28
CA GLU A 50 52.19 1.77 34.01
C GLU A 50 52.72 0.33 34.16
N THR A 51 52.54 -0.50 33.12
CA THR A 51 53.63 -1.19 32.39
C THR A 51 53.06 -2.08 31.27
N ASP A 52 53.49 -1.80 30.03
CA ASP A 52 53.54 -2.72 28.88
C ASP A 52 54.57 -3.87 29.15
N PRO A 53 54.65 -5.01 28.40
CA PRO A 53 54.34 -5.13 26.97
C PRO A 53 53.77 -6.49 26.44
N LYS A 54 53.18 -6.40 25.23
CA LYS A 54 53.14 -7.41 24.15
C LYS A 54 52.36 -8.72 24.38
N GLU A 55 51.11 -8.72 23.91
CA GLU A 55 50.51 -9.93 23.35
C GLU A 55 49.71 -9.61 22.06
N LYS A 56 50.01 -10.37 21.01
CA LYS A 56 49.41 -10.27 19.67
C LYS A 56 47.91 -10.60 19.75
N ARG A 57 47.05 -9.59 19.97
CA ARG A 57 45.60 -9.75 19.78
C ARG A 57 45.28 -9.77 18.30
N LYS A 58 45.05 -10.98 17.77
CA LYS A 58 44.25 -11.19 16.56
C LYS A 58 42.89 -10.51 16.77
N SER A 59 42.64 -9.44 16.03
CA SER A 59 41.32 -8.86 15.81
C SER A 59 40.34 -9.99 15.44
N LYS A 60 39.51 -10.42 16.39
CA LYS A 60 38.27 -11.15 16.07
C LYS A 60 37.26 -10.09 15.65
N HIS A 61 37.24 -9.81 14.36
CA HIS A 61 36.21 -9.03 13.71
C HIS A 61 34.80 -9.55 14.09
N PRO A 62 33.91 -8.71 14.65
CA PRO A 62 32.49 -9.04 14.82
C PRO A 62 31.70 -8.98 13.49
N SER A 63 32.37 -8.74 12.35
CA SER A 63 31.73 -8.55 11.04
C SER A 63 31.48 -9.83 10.25
N LYS A 64 32.19 -10.93 10.55
CA LYS A 64 32.09 -12.18 9.77
C LYS A 64 30.79 -12.95 10.00
N THR A 65 30.24 -12.90 11.22
CA THR A 65 29.05 -13.68 11.59
C THR A 65 27.79 -13.13 10.91
N LYS A 66 27.56 -11.81 10.97
CA LYS A 66 26.43 -11.16 10.29
C LYS A 66 26.50 -11.29 8.76
N ALA A 67 27.69 -11.17 8.18
CA ALA A 67 27.86 -11.34 6.73
C ALA A 67 27.54 -12.77 6.28
N HIS A 68 27.91 -13.77 7.09
CA HIS A 68 27.61 -15.17 6.83
C HIS A 68 26.12 -15.49 6.97
N GLU A 69 25.45 -14.92 7.97
CA GLU A 69 23.99 -15.04 8.16
C GLU A 69 23.21 -14.42 7.00
N VAL A 70 23.59 -13.20 6.57
CA VAL A 70 23.02 -12.55 5.38
C VAL A 70 23.21 -13.40 4.14
N SER A 71 24.41 -13.94 3.91
CA SER A 71 24.70 -14.78 2.75
C SER A 71 23.88 -16.08 2.76
N ALA A 72 23.72 -16.71 3.93
CA ALA A 72 22.92 -17.91 4.08
C ALA A 72 21.44 -17.66 3.76
N LYS A 73 20.87 -16.57 4.28
CA LYS A 73 19.47 -16.19 4.02
C LYS A 73 19.20 -15.88 2.54
N VAL A 74 20.13 -15.19 1.88
CA VAL A 74 20.03 -14.92 0.43
C VAL A 74 20.03 -16.23 -0.36
N GLU A 75 20.89 -17.18 0.00
CA GLU A 75 20.97 -18.48 -0.67
C GLU A 75 19.72 -19.33 -0.43
N GLU A 76 19.21 -19.35 0.79
CA GLU A 76 17.97 -20.06 1.14
C GLU A 76 16.79 -19.59 0.28
N MET A 77 16.60 -18.27 0.15
CA MET A 77 15.53 -17.71 -0.68
C MET A 77 15.74 -18.00 -2.17
N ALA A 78 16.99 -17.98 -2.67
CA ALA A 78 17.28 -18.33 -4.06
C ALA A 78 16.98 -19.81 -4.36
N VAL A 79 17.28 -20.71 -3.42
CA VAL A 79 16.92 -22.14 -3.53
C VAL A 79 15.39 -22.31 -3.56
N LYS A 80 14.65 -21.55 -2.74
CA LYS A 80 13.19 -21.56 -2.76
C LYS A 80 12.65 -21.08 -4.11
N ALA A 81 13.14 -19.96 -4.64
CA ALA A 81 12.72 -19.44 -5.94
C ALA A 81 12.92 -20.43 -7.08
N LYS A 82 14.03 -21.19 -7.07
CA LYS A 82 14.29 -22.26 -8.07
C LYS A 82 13.32 -23.44 -7.96
N LYS A 83 12.79 -23.71 -6.78
CA LYS A 83 11.85 -24.82 -6.55
C LYS A 83 10.41 -24.41 -6.83
N ASP A 84 10.01 -23.25 -6.33
CA ASP A 84 8.67 -22.70 -6.42
C ASP A 84 8.70 -21.18 -6.27
N ILE A 85 8.41 -20.48 -7.37
CA ILE A 85 8.46 -19.02 -7.41
C ILE A 85 7.35 -18.39 -6.56
N ASN A 86 6.18 -19.01 -6.46
CA ASN A 86 5.05 -18.47 -5.71
C ASN A 86 5.32 -18.53 -4.20
N VAL A 87 5.92 -19.63 -3.73
CA VAL A 87 6.35 -19.76 -2.33
C VAL A 87 7.42 -18.73 -2.00
N PHE A 88 8.39 -18.52 -2.90
CA PHE A 88 9.39 -17.48 -2.75
C PHE A 88 8.77 -16.08 -2.66
N LEU A 89 7.90 -15.70 -3.61
CA LEU A 89 7.27 -14.39 -3.64
C LEU A 89 6.48 -14.12 -2.36
N LYS A 90 5.70 -15.11 -1.91
CA LYS A 90 4.96 -15.01 -0.65
C LYS A 90 5.89 -14.73 0.53
N GLU A 91 6.96 -15.51 0.69
CA GLU A 91 7.89 -15.32 1.81
C GLU A 91 8.67 -13.99 1.71
N PHE A 92 9.06 -13.60 0.50
CA PHE A 92 9.73 -12.33 0.24
C PHE A 92 8.84 -11.16 0.67
N PHE A 93 7.54 -11.21 0.33
CA PHE A 93 6.58 -10.16 0.71
C PHE A 93 6.16 -10.19 2.17
N ASP A 94 6.05 -11.37 2.80
CA ASP A 94 5.84 -11.49 4.25
C ASP A 94 6.96 -10.80 5.04
N GLN A 95 8.17 -10.79 4.49
CA GLN A 95 9.35 -10.18 5.09
C GLN A 95 9.70 -8.81 4.49
N ILE A 96 8.86 -8.24 3.61
CA ILE A 96 9.23 -7.05 2.84
C ILE A 96 9.58 -5.86 3.73
N ASN A 97 8.96 -5.75 4.90
CA ASN A 97 9.16 -4.62 5.82
C ASN A 97 10.20 -4.89 6.94
N SER A 98 10.49 -6.15 7.24
CA SER A 98 11.41 -6.55 8.32
C SER A 98 12.81 -6.92 7.82
N MET A 99 12.93 -7.33 6.55
CA MET A 99 14.20 -7.67 5.94
C MET A 99 14.99 -6.40 5.55
N GLU A 100 16.30 -6.43 5.77
CA GLU A 100 17.20 -5.36 5.33
C GLU A 100 17.19 -5.22 3.81
N LEU A 101 17.18 -3.97 3.32
CA LEU A 101 17.16 -3.64 1.89
C LEU A 101 18.36 -4.25 1.13
N SER A 102 19.52 -4.34 1.76
CA SER A 102 20.72 -4.96 1.19
C SER A 102 20.53 -6.46 0.92
N VAL A 103 19.82 -7.16 1.79
CA VAL A 103 19.47 -8.59 1.65
C VAL A 103 18.45 -8.74 0.53
N GLN A 104 17.40 -7.91 0.54
CA GLN A 104 16.35 -7.92 -0.48
C GLN A 104 16.93 -7.70 -1.88
N LYS A 105 17.79 -6.69 -2.04
CA LYS A 105 18.50 -6.39 -3.28
C LYS A 105 19.29 -7.60 -3.78
N ARG A 106 20.14 -8.19 -2.93
CA ARG A 106 20.97 -9.35 -3.29
C ARG A 106 20.14 -10.59 -3.63
N THR A 107 19.02 -10.79 -2.94
CA THR A 107 18.08 -11.86 -3.27
C THR A 107 17.49 -11.65 -4.65
N LEU A 108 16.96 -10.46 -4.94
CA LEU A 108 16.42 -10.14 -6.26
C LEU A 108 17.47 -10.24 -7.36
N GLU A 109 18.70 -9.78 -7.14
CA GLU A 109 19.80 -9.95 -8.09
C GLU A 109 20.01 -11.43 -8.46
N LYS A 110 20.00 -12.34 -7.46
CA LYS A 110 20.18 -13.78 -7.68
C LYS A 110 19.00 -14.46 -8.38
N VAL A 111 17.77 -13.98 -8.17
CA VAL A 111 16.57 -14.64 -8.72
C VAL A 111 16.03 -13.93 -9.96
N SER A 112 16.54 -12.75 -10.32
CA SER A 112 16.06 -11.92 -11.43
C SER A 112 15.95 -12.67 -12.75
N SER A 113 16.88 -13.56 -13.05
CA SER A 113 16.91 -14.38 -14.26
C SER A 113 15.91 -15.54 -14.26
N LEU A 114 15.34 -15.87 -13.10
CA LEU A 114 14.33 -16.91 -12.92
C LEU A 114 12.90 -16.35 -13.03
N LEU A 115 12.77 -15.01 -12.96
CA LEU A 115 11.49 -14.31 -12.98
C LEU A 115 11.10 -13.95 -14.42
N ASP A 116 9.87 -14.26 -14.79
CA ASP A 116 9.22 -13.72 -15.98
C ASP A 116 8.75 -12.26 -15.76
N ASN A 117 8.23 -11.61 -16.81
CA ASN A 117 7.77 -10.23 -16.71
C ASN A 117 6.56 -10.07 -15.78
N THR A 118 5.67 -11.06 -15.71
CA THR A 118 4.48 -11.03 -14.84
C THR A 118 4.90 -10.99 -13.37
N GLU A 119 5.88 -11.82 -13.00
CA GLU A 119 6.39 -11.91 -11.65
C GLU A 119 7.19 -10.66 -11.27
N LYS A 120 7.97 -10.11 -12.21
CA LYS A 120 8.64 -8.81 -12.02
C LYS A 120 7.64 -7.67 -11.82
N TYR A 121 6.56 -7.62 -12.60
CA TYR A 121 5.49 -6.63 -12.40
C TYR A 121 4.81 -6.80 -11.04
N THR A 122 4.52 -8.04 -10.65
CA THR A 122 3.97 -8.37 -9.33
C THR A 122 4.88 -7.84 -8.22
N ILE A 123 6.20 -8.04 -8.34
CA ILE A 123 7.14 -7.55 -7.33
C ILE A 123 7.09 -6.01 -7.21
N LEU A 124 7.13 -5.29 -8.34
CA LEU A 124 7.09 -3.83 -8.32
C LEU A 124 5.75 -3.29 -7.81
N HIS A 125 4.64 -3.87 -8.28
CA HIS A 125 3.30 -3.54 -7.85
C HIS A 125 3.16 -3.73 -6.33
N ASP A 126 3.48 -4.91 -5.82
CA ASP A 126 3.32 -5.24 -4.40
C ASP A 126 4.28 -4.44 -3.51
N THR A 127 5.43 -4.02 -4.05
CA THR A 127 6.32 -3.08 -3.35
C THR A 127 5.66 -1.72 -3.14
N VAL A 128 4.96 -1.17 -4.14
CA VAL A 128 4.17 0.07 -3.97
C VAL A 128 3.04 -0.13 -2.96
N LEU A 129 2.42 -1.31 -2.91
CA LEU A 129 1.28 -1.51 -2.02
C LEU A 129 1.67 -1.76 -0.56
N PHE A 130 2.75 -2.51 -0.33
CA PHE A 130 3.03 -3.09 0.98
C PHE A 130 4.33 -2.62 1.62
N ALA A 131 5.27 -2.04 0.87
CA ALA A 131 6.48 -1.51 1.47
C ALA A 131 6.16 -0.25 2.30
N ARG A 132 6.83 -0.10 3.44
CA ARG A 132 6.75 1.13 4.27
C ARG A 132 7.69 2.24 3.81
N VAL A 133 8.64 1.90 2.95
CA VAL A 133 9.71 2.81 2.51
C VAL A 133 9.76 2.80 0.99
N LEU A 134 9.53 3.96 0.38
CA LEU A 134 9.45 4.13 -1.06
C LEU A 134 10.79 3.87 -1.78
N GLU A 135 11.92 4.05 -1.10
CA GLU A 135 13.27 3.74 -1.59
C GLU A 135 13.41 2.29 -2.08
N LYS A 136 12.66 1.35 -1.47
CA LYS A 136 12.66 -0.06 -1.90
C LYS A 136 12.22 -0.22 -3.35
N TYR A 137 11.23 0.56 -3.76
CA TYR A 137 10.71 0.54 -5.12
C TYR A 137 11.80 0.92 -6.12
N GLN A 138 12.54 1.99 -5.86
CA GLN A 138 13.62 2.44 -6.75
C GLN A 138 14.70 1.36 -6.91
N VAL A 139 15.11 0.74 -5.80
CA VAL A 139 16.12 -0.32 -5.81
C VAL A 139 15.63 -1.55 -6.56
N PHE A 140 14.40 -1.98 -6.33
CA PHE A 140 13.85 -3.17 -6.96
C PHE A 140 13.64 -2.95 -8.46
N TYR A 141 13.16 -1.76 -8.85
CA TYR A 141 13.03 -1.40 -10.26
C TYR A 141 14.36 -1.54 -10.99
N GLN A 142 15.44 -0.97 -10.44
CA GLN A 142 16.77 -1.02 -11.04
C GLN A 142 17.32 -2.44 -11.17
N VAL A 143 17.01 -3.33 -10.22
CA VAL A 143 17.44 -4.74 -10.26
C VAL A 143 16.65 -5.54 -11.29
N LEU A 144 15.33 -5.36 -11.35
CA LEU A 144 14.46 -6.18 -12.19
C LEU A 144 14.42 -5.70 -13.65
N TYR A 145 14.59 -4.40 -13.86
CA TYR A 145 14.53 -3.72 -15.15
C TYR A 145 15.70 -2.72 -15.30
N PRO A 146 16.96 -3.20 -15.35
CA PRO A 146 18.13 -2.32 -15.49
C PRO A 146 18.10 -1.50 -16.79
N GLU A 147 17.48 -2.03 -17.85
CA GLU A 147 17.30 -1.37 -19.15
C GLU A 147 15.96 -0.63 -19.27
N GLY A 148 15.13 -0.67 -18.22
CA GLY A 148 13.76 -0.17 -18.23
C GLY A 148 12.72 -1.24 -18.58
N ILE A 149 11.47 -0.97 -18.23
CA ILE A 149 10.33 -1.82 -18.57
C ILE A 149 10.04 -1.72 -20.06
N GLU A 150 9.88 -2.87 -20.72
CA GLU A 150 9.41 -2.92 -22.10
C GLU A 150 7.98 -2.38 -22.20
N LYS A 151 7.73 -1.49 -23.16
CA LYS A 151 6.41 -0.90 -23.37
C LYS A 151 5.51 -1.92 -24.08
N ASP A 152 4.75 -2.66 -23.29
CA ASP A 152 3.75 -3.63 -23.74
C ASP A 152 2.36 -3.02 -24.05
N GLY A 153 2.19 -1.72 -23.77
CA GLY A 153 0.92 -1.00 -23.96
C GLY A 153 -0.04 -1.07 -22.77
N SER A 154 0.33 -1.77 -21.69
CA SER A 154 -0.41 -1.78 -20.42
C SER A 154 -0.30 -0.42 -19.71
N GLU A 155 -1.39 0.00 -19.07
CA GLU A 155 -1.40 1.17 -18.21
C GLU A 155 -0.60 0.91 -16.92
N VAL A 156 -0.51 -0.35 -16.45
CA VAL A 156 0.32 -0.74 -15.30
C VAL A 156 1.80 -0.60 -15.63
N SER A 157 2.28 -1.08 -16.78
CA SER A 157 3.70 -0.95 -17.17
C SER A 157 4.11 0.53 -17.32
N ALA A 158 3.21 1.34 -17.89
CA ALA A 158 3.36 2.79 -17.97
C ALA A 158 3.40 3.45 -16.59
N ALA A 159 2.52 3.04 -15.67
CA ALA A 159 2.47 3.55 -14.31
C ALA A 159 3.74 3.21 -13.51
N LEU A 160 4.21 1.96 -13.57
CA LEU A 160 5.42 1.53 -12.87
C LEU A 160 6.65 2.33 -13.33
N SER A 161 6.78 2.54 -14.65
CA SER A 161 7.86 3.36 -15.22
C SER A 161 7.73 4.84 -14.83
N SER A 162 6.52 5.38 -14.82
CA SER A 162 6.26 6.77 -14.43
C SER A 162 6.55 7.02 -12.95
N ILE A 163 6.14 6.10 -12.08
CA ILE A 163 6.41 6.12 -10.64
C ILE A 163 7.92 6.07 -10.39
N TYR A 164 8.66 5.21 -11.10
CA TYR A 164 10.12 5.18 -11.00
C TYR A 164 10.75 6.52 -11.37
N ALA A 165 10.31 7.14 -12.46
CA ALA A 165 10.80 8.45 -12.87
C ALA A 165 10.47 9.54 -11.83
N PHE A 166 9.29 9.48 -11.20
CA PHE A 166 8.92 10.39 -10.12
C PHE A 166 9.81 10.22 -8.89
N ILE A 167 9.97 8.99 -8.39
CA ILE A 167 10.79 8.69 -7.21
C ILE A 167 12.26 9.08 -7.44
N SER A 168 12.74 8.91 -8.68
CA SER A 168 14.10 9.28 -9.07
C SER A 168 14.29 10.79 -9.31
N GLY A 169 13.23 11.60 -9.18
CA GLY A 169 13.26 13.05 -9.40
C GLY A 169 13.22 13.49 -10.87
N ALA A 170 13.04 12.56 -11.82
CA ALA A 170 12.97 12.85 -13.25
C ALA A 170 11.56 13.29 -13.70
N LYS A 171 10.52 13.06 -12.90
CA LYS A 171 9.15 13.57 -13.10
C LYS A 171 8.68 14.33 -11.86
N SER A 172 7.84 15.34 -12.06
CA SER A 172 7.20 16.05 -10.95
C SER A 172 5.93 15.35 -10.48
N GLU A 173 5.51 15.63 -9.24
CA GLU A 173 4.23 15.16 -8.70
C GLU A 173 3.04 15.58 -9.59
N LYS A 174 3.11 16.79 -10.18
CA LYS A 174 2.09 17.31 -11.10
C LYS A 174 1.95 16.43 -12.35
N ASP A 175 3.05 15.91 -12.87
CA ASP A 175 3.05 15.06 -14.07
C ASP A 175 2.36 13.72 -13.77
N VAL A 176 2.69 13.11 -12.63
CA VAL A 176 2.07 11.87 -12.16
C VAL A 176 0.57 12.06 -11.93
N LYS A 177 0.17 13.15 -11.26
CA LYS A 177 -1.25 13.50 -11.07
C LYS A 177 -1.98 13.64 -12.41
N LYS A 178 -1.35 14.30 -13.40
CA LYS A 178 -1.94 14.50 -14.72
C LYS A 178 -2.15 13.17 -15.45
N GLU A 179 -1.23 12.23 -15.35
CA GLU A 179 -1.36 10.90 -15.96
C GLU A 179 -2.50 10.09 -15.33
N ALA A 180 -2.61 10.11 -13.99
CA ALA A 180 -3.71 9.46 -13.28
C ALA A 180 -5.08 10.07 -13.64
N VAL A 181 -5.18 11.40 -13.74
CA VAL A 181 -6.42 12.07 -14.18
C VAL A 181 -6.76 11.72 -15.64
N ARG A 182 -5.76 11.65 -16.53
CA ARG A 182 -5.97 11.25 -17.93
C ARG A 182 -6.53 9.83 -18.05
N LEU A 183 -6.14 8.93 -17.15
CA LEU A 183 -6.70 7.58 -17.08
C LEU A 183 -8.19 7.58 -16.73
N LEU A 184 -8.59 8.39 -15.75
CA LEU A 184 -10.01 8.55 -15.40
C LEU A 184 -10.84 9.09 -16.54
N ASP A 185 -10.34 10.13 -17.22
CA ASP A 185 -11.06 10.77 -18.32
C ASP A 185 -11.25 9.80 -19.49
N ARG A 186 -10.23 8.99 -19.81
CA ARG A 186 -10.35 7.91 -20.81
C ARG A 186 -11.29 6.79 -20.35
N GLY A 187 -11.26 6.47 -19.06
CA GLY A 187 -12.06 5.38 -18.48
C GLY A 187 -13.55 5.72 -18.33
N ALA A 188 -13.95 6.99 -18.35
CA ALA A 188 -15.34 7.41 -18.11
C ALA A 188 -16.37 6.73 -19.04
N SER A 189 -15.99 6.39 -20.28
CA SER A 189 -16.85 5.67 -21.24
C SER A 189 -16.53 4.17 -21.35
N MET A 190 -15.60 3.66 -20.56
CA MET A 190 -15.16 2.28 -20.61
C MET A 190 -16.16 1.38 -19.85
N PRO A 191 -16.58 0.24 -20.42
CA PRO A 191 -17.31 -0.76 -19.64
C PRO A 191 -16.40 -1.29 -18.53
N VAL A 192 -16.90 -1.27 -17.30
CA VAL A 192 -16.19 -1.75 -16.12
C VAL A 192 -16.32 -3.26 -15.99
N PHE A 193 -17.51 -3.77 -16.26
CA PHE A 193 -17.82 -5.18 -16.09
C PHE A 193 -18.17 -5.84 -17.43
N THR A 194 -17.72 -7.08 -17.57
CA THR A 194 -18.37 -8.06 -18.43
C THR A 194 -19.49 -8.74 -17.61
N ALA A 195 -20.26 -9.66 -18.20
CA ALA A 195 -21.34 -10.35 -17.48
C ALA A 195 -20.89 -11.05 -16.18
N THR A 196 -19.62 -11.45 -16.08
CA THR A 196 -19.11 -12.25 -14.95
C THR A 196 -17.81 -11.76 -14.34
N THR A 197 -17.08 -10.84 -15.00
CA THR A 197 -15.76 -10.39 -14.56
C THR A 197 -15.59 -8.89 -14.73
N ILE A 198 -14.53 -8.33 -14.14
CA ILE A 198 -14.08 -6.98 -14.46
C ILE A 198 -13.45 -7.02 -15.86
N ALA A 199 -13.77 -6.05 -16.71
CA ALA A 199 -13.16 -5.93 -18.02
C ALA A 199 -11.64 -5.72 -17.86
N SER A 200 -10.83 -6.42 -18.66
CA SER A 200 -9.37 -6.44 -18.49
C SER A 200 -8.74 -5.06 -18.60
N ASN A 201 -9.21 -4.23 -19.53
CA ASN A 201 -8.78 -2.83 -19.69
C ASN A 201 -9.19 -1.95 -18.50
N ALA A 202 -10.37 -2.18 -17.91
CA ALA A 202 -10.80 -1.48 -16.71
C ALA A 202 -9.94 -1.89 -15.52
N PHE A 203 -9.66 -3.20 -15.38
CA PHE A 203 -8.79 -3.72 -14.33
C PHE A 203 -7.36 -3.17 -14.42
N ASP A 204 -6.78 -3.15 -15.62
CA ASP A 204 -5.45 -2.58 -15.90
C ASP A 204 -5.39 -1.09 -15.54
N ALA A 205 -6.36 -0.29 -16.01
CA ALA A 205 -6.43 1.14 -15.73
C ALA A 205 -6.65 1.44 -14.23
N VAL A 206 -7.50 0.67 -13.55
CA VAL A 206 -7.75 0.84 -12.11
C VAL A 206 -6.52 0.46 -11.29
N THR A 207 -5.81 -0.60 -11.69
CA THR A 207 -4.54 -1.00 -11.05
C THR A 207 -3.49 0.10 -11.20
N ALA A 208 -3.38 0.70 -12.39
CA ALA A 208 -2.49 1.84 -12.63
C ALA A 208 -2.85 3.06 -11.75
N ILE A 209 -4.15 3.43 -11.69
CA ILE A 209 -4.61 4.53 -10.82
C ILE A 209 -4.35 4.21 -9.34
N ARG A 210 -4.50 2.95 -8.94
CA ARG A 210 -4.18 2.48 -7.59
C ARG A 210 -2.73 2.71 -7.22
N LEU A 211 -1.80 2.34 -8.11
CA LEU A 211 -0.37 2.59 -7.92
C LEU A 211 -0.07 4.08 -7.78
N TYR A 212 -0.62 4.92 -8.67
CA TYR A 212 -0.45 6.36 -8.57
C TYR A 212 -0.99 6.94 -7.27
N SER A 213 -2.20 6.54 -6.87
CA SER A 213 -2.81 7.02 -5.63
C SER A 213 -1.97 6.67 -4.41
N LYS A 214 -1.40 5.46 -4.37
CA LYS A 214 -0.55 5.01 -3.26
C LYS A 214 0.75 5.81 -3.15
N VAL A 215 1.38 6.10 -4.29
CA VAL A 215 2.62 6.88 -4.32
C VAL A 215 2.39 8.35 -4.01
N LEU A 216 1.29 8.93 -4.51
CA LEU A 216 0.95 10.33 -4.29
C LEU A 216 0.48 10.62 -2.85
N ASP A 217 -0.19 9.66 -2.21
CA ASP A 217 -0.66 9.76 -0.83
C ASP A 217 0.19 8.88 0.13
N TRP A 218 1.46 8.63 -0.21
CA TRP A 218 2.39 7.70 0.49
C TRP A 218 2.59 7.98 1.98
N ASP A 219 2.32 9.19 2.45
CA ASP A 219 2.43 9.55 3.86
C ASP A 219 1.15 9.26 4.68
N TRP A 220 0.16 8.55 4.09
CA TRP A 220 -1.07 7.98 4.70
C TRP A 220 -2.01 8.99 5.38
N THR A 221 -1.58 10.23 5.49
CA THR A 221 -2.22 11.28 6.30
C THR A 221 -3.09 12.20 5.46
N TYR A 222 -2.92 12.16 4.14
CA TYR A 222 -3.53 13.10 3.22
C TYR A 222 -4.05 12.31 2.03
N ASN A 223 -5.32 11.92 2.08
CA ASN A 223 -6.08 11.46 0.91
C ASN A 223 -6.34 12.65 -0.03
N VAL A 224 -5.33 13.49 -0.27
CA VAL A 224 -5.46 14.78 -0.95
C VAL A 224 -5.64 14.53 -2.42
N PHE A 225 -4.86 13.61 -3.01
CA PHE A 225 -5.07 13.25 -4.40
C PHE A 225 -6.47 12.65 -4.61
N VAL A 226 -6.86 11.71 -3.75
CA VAL A 226 -8.19 11.11 -3.83
C VAL A 226 -9.30 12.14 -3.66
N ARG A 227 -9.22 13.03 -2.66
CA ARG A 227 -10.25 14.03 -2.38
C ARG A 227 -10.35 15.11 -3.46
N GLU A 228 -9.21 15.63 -3.91
CA GLU A 228 -9.19 16.81 -4.79
C GLU A 228 -9.37 16.43 -6.26
N HIS A 229 -8.95 15.22 -6.65
CA HIS A 229 -8.98 14.81 -8.04
C HIS A 229 -9.95 13.64 -8.28
N LEU A 230 -9.78 12.51 -7.58
CA LEU A 230 -10.60 11.32 -7.87
C LEU A 230 -12.08 11.51 -7.48
N PHE A 231 -12.33 12.06 -6.29
CA PHE A 231 -13.68 12.32 -5.80
C PHE A 231 -14.39 13.38 -6.63
N SER A 232 -13.71 14.46 -7.00
CA SER A 232 -14.27 15.48 -7.89
C SER A 232 -14.74 14.85 -9.22
N LYS A 233 -13.98 13.92 -9.79
CA LYS A 233 -14.39 13.20 -11.01
C LYS A 233 -15.63 12.33 -10.83
N LEU A 234 -15.82 11.72 -9.65
CA LEU A 234 -17.07 11.02 -9.32
C LEU A 234 -18.26 11.97 -9.25
N MET A 235 -18.06 13.19 -8.75
CA MET A 235 -19.12 14.19 -8.64
C MET A 235 -19.46 14.83 -9.99
N ASP A 236 -18.44 15.05 -10.83
CA ASP A 236 -18.58 15.70 -12.14
C ASP A 236 -19.19 14.78 -13.20
N THR A 237 -19.01 13.46 -13.06
CA THR A 237 -19.43 12.48 -14.06
C THR A 237 -20.42 11.48 -13.48
N ALA A 238 -21.47 11.15 -14.25
CA ALA A 238 -22.37 10.05 -13.91
C ALA A 238 -21.84 8.68 -14.39
N ALA A 239 -20.52 8.57 -14.59
CA ALA A 239 -19.87 7.43 -15.21
C ALA A 239 -19.62 6.29 -14.21
N THR A 240 -19.70 5.05 -14.68
CA THR A 240 -19.43 3.84 -13.89
C THR A 240 -17.96 3.78 -13.43
N PHE A 241 -17.02 4.09 -14.32
CA PHE A 241 -15.60 3.84 -14.08
C PHE A 241 -15.02 4.61 -12.88
N PRO A 242 -15.28 5.92 -12.70
CA PRO A 242 -14.84 6.63 -11.49
C PRO A 242 -15.41 6.05 -10.20
N ALA A 243 -16.68 5.60 -10.21
CA ALA A 243 -17.27 4.93 -9.06
C ALA A 243 -16.53 3.63 -8.75
N TYR A 244 -16.21 2.84 -9.78
CA TYR A 244 -15.43 1.62 -9.62
C TYR A 244 -14.02 1.86 -9.09
N VAL A 245 -13.29 2.84 -9.65
CA VAL A 245 -11.93 3.21 -9.19
C VAL A 245 -11.93 3.57 -7.71
N LEU A 246 -12.84 4.46 -7.29
CA LEU A 246 -12.96 4.84 -5.89
C LEU A 246 -13.37 3.64 -5.03
N SER A 247 -14.21 2.77 -5.55
CA SER A 247 -14.60 1.55 -4.85
C SER A 247 -13.39 0.65 -4.53
N ILE A 248 -12.51 0.41 -5.51
CA ILE A 248 -11.30 -0.40 -5.31
C ILE A 248 -10.35 0.27 -4.30
N LEU A 249 -10.04 1.56 -4.51
CA LEU A 249 -9.10 2.31 -3.66
C LEU A 249 -9.52 2.34 -2.19
N TYR A 250 -10.79 2.63 -1.93
CA TYR A 250 -11.29 2.75 -0.56
C TYR A 250 -11.48 1.41 0.15
N THR A 251 -11.82 0.34 -0.59
CA THR A 251 -11.87 -1.01 0.00
C THR A 251 -10.52 -1.40 0.59
N GLU A 252 -9.44 -1.09 -0.12
CA GLU A 252 -8.08 -1.36 0.34
C GLU A 252 -7.69 -0.52 1.56
N TRP A 253 -7.96 0.79 1.53
CA TRP A 253 -7.53 1.71 2.58
C TRP A 253 -8.32 1.59 3.89
N ASN A 254 -9.50 0.97 3.88
CA ASN A 254 -10.27 0.75 5.11
C ASN A 254 -9.57 -0.22 6.10
N ARG A 255 -8.61 -1.03 5.63
CA ARG A 255 -7.81 -1.87 6.54
C ARG A 255 -6.82 -1.06 7.38
N SER A 256 -6.53 0.18 7.01
CA SER A 256 -5.49 1.01 7.64
C SER A 256 -5.95 2.39 8.11
N LEU A 257 -7.08 2.91 7.63
CA LEU A 257 -7.56 4.25 7.96
C LEU A 257 -8.69 4.18 9.00
N ALA A 258 -8.44 4.76 10.18
CA ALA A 258 -9.53 5.15 11.08
C ALA A 258 -10.49 6.10 10.34
N MET A 259 -11.79 6.05 10.65
CA MET A 259 -12.85 6.80 9.97
C MET A 259 -12.51 8.28 9.75
N HIS A 260 -11.97 8.59 8.58
CA HIS A 260 -11.64 9.94 8.18
C HIS A 260 -12.86 10.58 7.53
N LYS A 261 -13.11 11.88 7.75
CA LYS A 261 -14.28 12.59 7.19
C LYS A 261 -14.42 12.46 5.68
N SER A 262 -13.30 12.31 4.95
CA SER A 262 -13.31 12.08 3.50
C SER A 262 -14.01 10.78 3.11
N LEU A 263 -13.88 9.73 3.93
CA LEU A 263 -14.53 8.45 3.68
C LEU A 263 -16.06 8.58 3.80
N GLU A 264 -16.54 9.35 4.78
CA GLU A 264 -17.97 9.58 4.96
C GLU A 264 -18.60 10.27 3.74
N TYR A 265 -17.96 11.30 3.18
CA TYR A 265 -18.43 11.96 1.95
C TYR A 265 -18.45 11.03 0.74
N VAL A 266 -17.44 10.18 0.60
CA VAL A 266 -17.38 9.19 -0.48
C VAL A 266 -18.51 8.19 -0.33
N LEU A 267 -18.70 7.63 0.88
CA LEU A 267 -19.78 6.68 1.16
C LEU A 267 -21.16 7.28 0.91
N GLN A 268 -21.42 8.51 1.34
CA GLN A 268 -22.69 9.20 1.06
C GLN A 268 -22.93 9.36 -0.45
N THR A 269 -21.87 9.63 -1.22
CA THR A 269 -21.97 9.76 -2.68
C THR A 269 -22.24 8.40 -3.34
N LEU A 270 -21.55 7.35 -2.92
CA LEU A 270 -21.76 5.99 -3.41
C LEU A 270 -23.14 5.45 -3.03
N ASP A 271 -23.63 5.76 -1.82
CA ASP A 271 -24.99 5.47 -1.39
C ASP A 271 -26.01 6.13 -2.33
N ARG A 272 -25.82 7.41 -2.66
CA ARG A 272 -26.67 8.13 -3.62
C ARG A 272 -26.64 7.49 -5.01
N ILE A 273 -25.46 7.13 -5.52
CA ILE A 273 -25.32 6.48 -6.83
C ILE A 273 -26.02 5.13 -6.82
N ALA A 274 -25.83 4.31 -5.78
CA ALA A 274 -26.49 3.02 -5.63
C ALA A 274 -28.01 3.15 -5.44
N GLY A 275 -28.51 4.28 -4.93
CA GLY A 275 -29.91 4.42 -4.51
C GLY A 275 -30.16 3.80 -3.13
N ILE A 276 -29.20 3.94 -2.22
CA ILE A 276 -29.31 3.55 -0.81
C ILE A 276 -29.59 4.81 0.01
N GLY A 277 -30.84 4.96 0.44
CA GLY A 277 -31.30 6.08 1.24
C GLY A 277 -30.99 5.95 2.73
N SER A 278 -31.44 6.97 3.48
CA SER A 278 -31.40 6.97 4.95
C SER A 278 -32.15 5.75 5.51
N GLY A 279 -31.56 5.10 6.52
CA GLY A 279 -32.16 3.91 7.14
C GLY A 279 -32.05 2.64 6.28
N GLU A 280 -31.20 2.62 5.25
CA GLU A 280 -31.01 1.48 4.33
C GLU A 280 -32.23 1.20 3.43
N ASN A 281 -33.11 2.18 3.25
CA ASN A 281 -34.20 2.08 2.30
C ASN A 281 -33.66 2.21 0.88
N ILE A 282 -34.04 1.31 -0.01
CA ILE A 282 -33.58 1.34 -1.39
C ILE A 282 -34.52 2.24 -2.20
N THR A 283 -33.98 3.27 -2.81
CA THR A 283 -34.69 4.27 -3.62
C THR A 283 -34.34 4.11 -5.10
N ASP A 284 -35.11 4.75 -5.96
CA ASP A 284 -34.78 4.82 -7.38
C ASP A 284 -33.50 5.64 -7.57
N SER A 285 -32.64 5.17 -8.47
CA SER A 285 -31.39 5.82 -8.85
C SER A 285 -31.45 6.15 -10.34
N SER A 286 -31.03 7.36 -10.70
CA SER A 286 -30.93 7.81 -12.08
C SER A 286 -29.64 7.35 -12.77
N TYR A 287 -28.75 6.67 -12.05
CA TYR A 287 -27.48 6.19 -12.56
C TYR A 287 -27.63 4.83 -13.26
N THR A 288 -26.71 4.53 -14.18
CA THR A 288 -26.70 3.23 -14.87
C THR A 288 -26.60 2.08 -13.86
N LEU A 289 -27.18 0.93 -14.19
CA LEU A 289 -27.09 -0.27 -13.34
C LEU A 289 -25.63 -0.62 -13.01
N GLU A 290 -24.74 -0.45 -13.99
CA GLU A 290 -23.32 -0.68 -13.81
C GLU A 290 -22.70 0.24 -12.75
N ALA A 291 -23.02 1.54 -12.78
CA ALA A 291 -22.53 2.51 -11.79
C ALA A 291 -23.11 2.24 -10.39
N GLN A 292 -24.38 1.81 -10.33
CA GLN A 292 -25.00 1.35 -9.08
C GLN A 292 -24.25 0.12 -8.52
N LEU A 293 -23.93 -0.86 -9.37
CA LEU A 293 -23.18 -2.07 -9.02
C LEU A 293 -21.76 -1.74 -8.53
N ALA A 294 -21.03 -0.89 -9.26
CA ALA A 294 -19.71 -0.44 -8.85
C ALA A 294 -19.73 0.22 -7.45
N SER A 295 -20.78 1.01 -7.17
CA SER A 295 -20.94 1.71 -5.90
C SER A 295 -21.33 0.77 -4.76
N VAL A 296 -22.30 -0.12 -4.97
CA VAL A 296 -22.80 -1.03 -3.93
C VAL A 296 -21.75 -2.05 -3.50
N LEU A 297 -20.80 -2.41 -4.37
CA LEU A 297 -19.71 -3.31 -4.01
C LEU A 297 -18.81 -2.72 -2.91
N VAL A 298 -18.62 -1.40 -2.86
CA VAL A 298 -17.97 -0.76 -1.70
C VAL A 298 -18.90 -0.68 -0.52
N VAL A 299 -20.16 -0.24 -0.72
CA VAL A 299 -21.12 -0.14 0.37
C VAL A 299 -21.25 -1.47 1.12
N ARG A 300 -21.14 -2.62 0.43
CA ARG A 300 -21.12 -3.96 1.02
C ARG A 300 -20.08 -4.14 2.14
N GLN A 301 -18.91 -3.51 2.02
CA GLN A 301 -17.84 -3.58 3.02
C GLN A 301 -18.17 -2.78 4.30
N PHE A 302 -18.94 -1.70 4.18
CA PHE A 302 -19.22 -0.76 5.28
C PHE A 302 -20.62 -0.93 5.88
N ARG A 303 -21.59 -1.30 5.04
CA ARG A 303 -23.03 -1.42 5.34
C ARG A 303 -23.58 -2.67 4.64
N PRO A 304 -23.16 -3.88 5.05
CA PRO A 304 -23.55 -5.13 4.39
C PRO A 304 -25.07 -5.34 4.37
N GLY A 305 -25.79 -4.90 5.41
CA GLY A 305 -27.26 -4.97 5.47
C GLY A 305 -27.93 -4.18 4.34
N ALA A 306 -27.52 -2.92 4.15
CA ALA A 306 -28.00 -2.08 3.05
C ALA A 306 -27.70 -2.68 1.67
N ALA A 307 -26.49 -3.18 1.48
CA ALA A 307 -26.07 -3.76 0.21
C ALA A 307 -26.85 -5.05 -0.15
N VAL A 308 -27.15 -5.91 0.84
CA VAL A 308 -27.97 -7.11 0.63
C VAL A 308 -29.43 -6.74 0.31
N LYS A 309 -29.99 -5.74 0.99
CA LYS A 309 -31.33 -5.22 0.65
C LYS A 309 -31.36 -4.68 -0.78
N TRP A 310 -30.31 -3.94 -1.17
CA TRP A 310 -30.15 -3.43 -2.53
C TRP A 310 -30.17 -4.56 -3.56
N GLN A 311 -29.32 -5.58 -3.39
CA GLN A 311 -29.23 -6.71 -4.32
C GLN A 311 -30.59 -7.40 -4.46
N LYS A 312 -31.25 -7.74 -3.34
CA LYS A 312 -32.55 -8.42 -3.36
C LYS A 312 -33.61 -7.61 -4.07
N LYS A 313 -33.70 -6.30 -3.79
CA LYS A 313 -34.69 -5.43 -4.42
C LYS A 313 -34.43 -5.30 -5.93
N ARG A 314 -33.20 -4.98 -6.34
CA ARG A 314 -32.87 -4.82 -7.76
C ARG A 314 -32.99 -6.12 -8.56
N ALA A 315 -32.61 -7.25 -8.00
CA ALA A 315 -32.81 -8.56 -8.63
C ALA A 315 -34.30 -8.93 -8.84
N LEU A 316 -35.24 -8.28 -8.12
CA LEU A 316 -36.68 -8.45 -8.32
C LEU A 316 -37.27 -7.45 -9.31
N GLU A 317 -36.67 -6.26 -9.45
CA GLU A 317 -37.18 -5.15 -10.27
C GLU A 317 -36.61 -5.15 -11.70
N CYS A 318 -35.43 -5.73 -11.91
CA CYS A 318 -34.72 -5.70 -13.18
C CYS A 318 -35.16 -6.83 -14.13
N SER A 319 -34.80 -6.68 -15.41
CA SER A 319 -35.00 -7.74 -16.41
C SER A 319 -34.19 -9.01 -16.07
N PRO A 320 -34.55 -10.20 -16.61
CA PRO A 320 -33.79 -11.43 -16.36
C PRO A 320 -32.30 -11.31 -16.67
N SER A 321 -31.94 -10.63 -17.77
CA SER A 321 -30.53 -10.42 -18.15
C SER A 321 -29.77 -9.56 -17.15
N GLU A 322 -30.40 -8.51 -16.62
CA GLU A 322 -29.80 -7.62 -15.62
C GLU A 322 -29.69 -8.32 -14.26
N LYS A 323 -30.68 -9.13 -13.90
CA LYS A 323 -30.64 -9.97 -12.70
C LYS A 323 -29.46 -10.93 -12.73
N ASP A 324 -29.26 -11.63 -13.84
CA ASP A 324 -28.14 -12.56 -14.01
C ASP A 324 -26.80 -11.83 -13.88
N GLN A 325 -26.70 -10.61 -14.42
CA GLN A 325 -25.53 -9.75 -14.26
C GLN A 325 -25.32 -9.34 -12.79
N ILE A 326 -26.36 -8.89 -12.09
CA ILE A 326 -26.29 -8.51 -10.67
C ILE A 326 -25.80 -9.72 -9.85
N ASP A 327 -26.42 -10.89 -10.00
CA ASP A 327 -26.10 -12.06 -9.20
C ASP A 327 -24.71 -12.65 -9.53
N SER A 328 -24.26 -12.51 -10.78
CA SER A 328 -22.91 -12.91 -11.19
C SER A 328 -21.85 -11.98 -10.62
N LEU A 329 -22.02 -10.66 -10.79
CA LEU A 329 -21.07 -9.67 -10.31
C LEU A 329 -21.08 -9.52 -8.78
N TRP A 330 -22.19 -9.86 -8.12
CA TRP A 330 -22.27 -9.89 -6.66
C TRP A 330 -21.26 -10.86 -6.04
N LYS A 331 -20.92 -11.95 -6.74
CA LYS A 331 -19.92 -12.93 -6.28
C LYS A 331 -18.49 -12.40 -6.36
N LEU A 332 -18.25 -11.28 -7.03
CA LEU A 332 -16.92 -10.69 -7.09
C LEU A 332 -16.45 -10.26 -5.71
N VAL A 333 -15.25 -10.68 -5.37
CA VAL A 333 -14.50 -10.16 -4.22
C VAL A 333 -13.66 -9.01 -4.75
N ILE A 334 -13.99 -7.78 -4.34
CA ILE A 334 -13.06 -6.67 -4.46
C ILE A 334 -11.97 -6.90 -3.41
N VAL A 335 -10.77 -7.24 -3.85
CA VAL A 335 -9.59 -7.51 -3.00
C VAL A 335 -8.74 -6.25 -2.84
#